data_AF-A0A968WGV6-F1
#
_entry.id   AF-A0A968WGV6-F1
#
_cell.length_a   1.000
_cell.length_b   1.000
_cell.length_c   1.000
_cell.angle_alpha   90.00
_cell.angle_beta   90.00
_cell.angle_gamma   90.00
#
_symmetry.space_group_name_H-M   'P 1'
#
loop_
_entity.id
_entity.type
_entity.pdbx_description
1 polymer ?
#
loop_
_entity_poly.entity_id
_entity_poly.type
_entity_poly.pdbx_seq_one_letter_code
_entity_poly.pdbx_strand_id
1 'polypeptide(L)'
;MRVGKFLFVCEYNHPPLHAVELFFEVSHAGGTLATGTDPEMAPGRQIIREVRLVSMAEIRQMPQASLHGVFGLCDDPENLENLTGFLKI
;
A
#
# COMPACT_ATOMS: atom_id res chain seq x y z
N MET A 1 -4.83 8.59 13.74
CA MET A 1 -5.39 7.59 12.83
C MET A 1 -6.25 6.61 13.62
N ARG A 2 -7.32 6.06 13.04
CA ARG A 2 -8.10 4.98 13.64
C ARG A 2 -8.08 3.78 12.68
N VAL A 3 -7.76 2.60 13.22
CA VAL A 3 -7.79 1.35 12.46
C VAL A 3 -9.22 0.82 12.45
N GLY A 4 -9.72 0.51 11.26
CA GLY A 4 -11.04 -0.05 11.01
C GLY A 4 -10.97 -1.54 10.69
N LYS A 5 -11.75 -1.96 9.70
CA LYS A 5 -11.93 -3.36 9.33
C LYS A 5 -10.64 -3.94 8.73
N PHE A 6 -10.34 -5.18 9.11
CA PHE A 6 -9.39 -6.02 8.37
C PHE A 6 -9.97 -6.41 7.00
N LEU A 7 -9.24 -6.12 5.94
CA LEU A 7 -9.69 -6.38 4.57
C LEU A 7 -9.17 -7.76 4.11
N PHE A 8 -7.88 -7.86 3.83
CA PHE A 8 -7.27 -9.06 3.27
C PHE A 8 -5.79 -9.19 3.65
N VAL A 9 -5.25 -10.39 3.43
CA VAL A 9 -3.82 -10.69 3.47
C VAL A 9 -3.30 -10.80 2.04
N CYS A 10 -2.16 -10.19 1.75
CA CYS A 10 -1.37 -10.51 0.55
C CYS A 10 -0.12 -11.30 0.95
N GLU A 11 0.12 -12.43 0.29
CA GLU A 11 1.41 -13.11 0.33
C GLU A 11 2.21 -12.74 -0.91
N TYR A 12 3.37 -12.11 -0.70
CA TYR A 12 4.36 -11.84 -1.74
C TYR A 12 5.53 -12.79 -1.57
N ASN A 13 5.78 -13.63 -2.58
CA ASN A 13 6.86 -14.63 -2.55
C ASN A 13 7.69 -14.57 -3.83
N HIS A 14 8.76 -13.78 -3.78
CA HIS A 14 9.72 -13.65 -4.87
C HIS A 14 11.14 -13.61 -4.30
N PRO A 15 11.94 -14.69 -4.41
CA PRO A 15 13.28 -14.74 -3.83
C PRO A 15 14.13 -13.51 -4.20
N PRO A 16 14.82 -12.89 -3.23
CA PRO A 16 15.03 -13.32 -1.84
C PRO A 16 13.93 -12.87 -0.85
N LEU A 17 12.85 -12.27 -1.33
CA LEU A 17 11.81 -11.66 -0.51
C LEU A 17 10.61 -12.60 -0.32
N HIS A 18 10.21 -12.80 0.92
CA HIS A 18 8.95 -13.44 1.28
C HIS A 18 8.29 -12.61 2.38
N ALA A 19 7.14 -12.04 2.08
CA ALA A 19 6.41 -11.14 2.96
C ALA A 19 4.93 -11.53 3.03
N VAL A 20 4.35 -11.30 4.21
CA VAL A 20 2.91 -11.36 4.44
C VAL A 20 2.46 -9.97 4.83
N GLU A 21 1.59 -9.40 4.03
CA GLU A 21 1.09 -8.04 4.17
C GLU A 21 -0.37 -8.09 4.65
N LEU A 22 -0.70 -7.28 5.65
CA LEU A 22 -2.04 -7.22 6.21
C LEU A 22 -2.63 -5.85 5.92
N PHE A 23 -3.76 -5.83 5.21
CA PHE A 23 -4.43 -4.60 4.81
C PHE A 23 -5.64 -4.34 5.70
N PHE A 24 -5.71 -3.11 6.21
CA PHE A 24 -6.79 -2.61 7.04
C PHE A 24 -7.34 -1.32 6.47
N GLU A 25 -8.65 -1.15 6.59
CA GLU A 25 -9.27 0.15 6.41
C GLU A 25 -8.80 1.09 7.52
N VAL A 26 -8.45 2.33 7.16
CA VAL A 26 -7.95 3.31 8.12
C VAL A 26 -8.58 4.67 7.87
N SER A 27 -8.99 5.35 8.94
CA SER A 27 -9.48 6.72 8.86
C SER A 27 -8.46 7.70 9.44
N HIS A 28 -8.30 8.82 8.73
CA HIS A 28 -7.45 9.91 9.20
C HIS A 28 -8.06 10.51 10.47
N ALA A 29 -7.26 10.61 11.54
CA ALA A 29 -7.72 11.18 12.81
C ALA A 29 -6.95 12.46 13.19
N GLY A 30 -6.23 13.06 12.23
CA GLY A 30 -5.36 14.22 12.44
C GLY A 30 -3.88 13.93 12.14
N GLY A 31 -3.06 14.98 12.16
CA GLY A 31 -1.64 14.97 11.79
C GLY A 31 -1.36 15.72 10.49
N THR A 32 -0.07 15.87 10.16
CA THR A 32 0.40 16.36 8.86
C THR A 32 1.17 15.25 8.17
N LEU A 33 0.95 15.10 6.86
CA LEU A 33 1.61 14.09 6.05
C LEU A 33 3.11 14.42 5.92
N ALA A 34 3.97 13.48 6.26
CA ALA A 34 5.42 13.64 6.21
C ALA A 34 6.08 12.28 5.89
N THR A 35 7.25 12.31 5.25
CA THR A 35 8.01 11.09 4.93
C THR A 35 8.51 10.44 6.22
N GLY A 36 8.46 9.10 6.25
CA GLY A 36 9.05 8.31 7.34
C GLY A 36 10.57 8.19 7.22
N THR A 37 11.20 7.63 8.26
CA THR A 37 12.61 7.21 8.26
C THR A 37 12.67 5.71 8.51
N ASP A 38 13.30 4.98 7.60
CA ASP A 38 13.65 3.58 7.74
C ASP A 38 14.85 3.45 8.70
N PRO A 39 14.67 2.85 9.89
CA PRO A 39 15.73 2.72 10.88
C PRO A 39 16.85 1.77 10.47
N GLU A 40 16.63 0.90 9.47
CA GLU A 40 17.63 -0.04 8.96
C GLU A 40 18.59 0.63 7.95
N MET A 41 18.23 1.82 7.47
CA MET A 41 18.98 2.56 6.46
C MET A 41 19.68 3.79 7.05
N ALA A 42 20.90 4.06 6.60
CA ALA A 42 21.62 5.26 7.00
C ALA A 42 20.85 6.55 6.60
N PRO A 43 21.00 7.68 7.33
CA PRO A 43 20.24 8.91 7.05
C PRO A 43 20.34 9.42 5.60
N GLY A 44 21.50 9.28 4.96
CA GLY A 44 21.70 9.67 3.55
C GLY A 44 21.17 8.67 2.52
N ARG A 45 20.68 7.50 2.95
CA ARG A 45 20.31 6.37 2.08
C ARG A 45 18.82 6.02 2.12
N GLN A 46 18.01 6.81 2.82
CA GLN A 46 16.56 6.66 2.89
C GLN A 46 15.93 6.55 1.49
N ILE A 47 15.08 5.55 1.26
CA ILE A 47 14.49 5.32 -0.08
C ILE A 47 13.18 6.07 -0.29
N ILE A 48 12.46 6.40 0.78
CA ILE A 48 11.22 7.21 0.71
C ILE A 48 11.61 8.67 0.46
N ARG A 49 11.24 9.21 -0.71
CA ARG A 49 11.57 10.59 -1.11
C ARG A 49 10.38 11.54 -1.08
N GLU A 50 9.17 11.01 -1.23
CA GLU A 50 7.94 11.78 -1.31
C GLU A 50 6.81 11.01 -0.64
N VAL A 51 5.85 11.75 -0.08
CA VAL A 51 4.58 11.21 0.36
C VAL A 51 3.46 12.19 0.00
N ARG A 52 2.40 11.68 -0.62
CA ARG A 52 1.20 12.47 -0.93
C ARG A 52 -0.03 11.59 -0.94
N LEU A 53 -1.18 12.21 -0.74
CA LEU A 53 -2.46 11.58 -1.04
C LEU A 53 -2.68 11.63 -2.55
N VAL A 54 -3.16 10.53 -3.11
CA VAL A 54 -3.43 10.37 -4.53
C VAL A 54 -4.89 10.01 -4.70
N SER A 55 -5.55 10.63 -5.67
CA SER A 55 -6.94 10.30 -6.01
C SER A 55 -7.02 9.00 -6.82
N MET A 56 -8.18 8.35 -6.81
CA MET A 56 -8.41 7.17 -7.65
C MET A 56 -8.23 7.47 -9.15
N ALA A 57 -8.57 8.70 -9.59
CA ALA A 57 -8.36 9.14 -10.97
C ALA A 57 -6.86 9.22 -11.33
N GLU A 58 -6.02 9.64 -10.40
CA GLU A 58 -4.56 9.65 -10.59
C GLU A 58 -3.99 8.24 -10.59
N ILE A 59 -4.44 7.35 -9.68
CA ILE A 59 -4.00 5.95 -9.63
C ILE A 59 -4.23 5.25 -10.98
N ARG A 60 -5.40 5.45 -11.61
CA ARG A 60 -5.73 4.88 -12.93
C ARG A 60 -4.78 5.33 -14.05
N GLN A 61 -4.06 6.43 -13.88
CA GLN A 61 -3.10 6.96 -14.86
C GLN A 61 -1.65 6.53 -14.57
N MET A 62 -1.40 5.90 -13.43
CA MET A 62 -0.05 5.46 -13.05
C MET A 62 0.36 4.20 -13.82
N PRO A 63 1.65 4.04 -14.13
CA PRO A 63 2.15 2.79 -14.73
C PRO A 63 1.89 1.60 -13.79
N GLN A 64 1.35 0.50 -14.32
CA GLN A 64 1.03 -0.68 -13.52
C GLN A 64 2.24 -1.22 -12.73
N ALA A 65 3.44 -1.15 -13.29
CA ALA A 65 4.67 -1.59 -12.63
C ALA A 65 5.05 -0.75 -11.38
N SER A 66 4.45 0.43 -11.20
CA SER A 66 4.62 1.28 -10.02
C SER A 66 3.51 1.08 -8.97
N LEU A 67 2.45 0.36 -9.33
CA LEU A 67 1.34 0.04 -8.43
C LEU A 67 1.58 -1.32 -7.77
N HIS A 68 1.03 -1.47 -6.57
CA HIS A 68 1.05 -2.76 -5.88
C HIS A 68 0.24 -3.80 -6.67
N GLY A 69 0.65 -5.07 -6.65
CA GLY A 69 0.02 -6.15 -7.43
C GLY A 69 -1.47 -6.34 -7.16
N VAL A 70 -1.93 -5.95 -5.97
CA VAL A 70 -3.35 -5.96 -5.58
C VAL A 70 -4.25 -5.14 -6.52
N PHE A 71 -3.74 -4.06 -7.13
CA PHE A 71 -4.50 -3.27 -8.09
C PHE A 71 -4.79 -4.03 -9.39
N GLY A 72 -4.07 -5.12 -9.67
CA GLY A 72 -4.38 -6.04 -10.76
C GLY A 72 -5.46 -7.07 -10.43
N LEU A 73 -5.91 -7.16 -9.17
CA LEU A 73 -6.96 -8.08 -8.72
C LEU A 73 -8.36 -7.43 -8.70
N CYS A 74 -8.44 -6.14 -9.02
CA CYS A 74 -9.69 -5.40 -9.11
C CYS A 74 -9.77 -4.67 -10.46
N ASP A 75 -10.95 -4.66 -11.08
CA ASP A 75 -11.17 -3.94 -12.35
C ASP A 75 -11.11 -2.41 -12.18
N ASP A 76 -11.38 -1.93 -10.97
CA ASP A 76 -11.34 -0.51 -10.62
C ASP A 76 -10.71 -0.34 -9.22
N PRO A 77 -9.75 0.60 -9.02
CA PRO A 77 -9.18 0.93 -7.72
C PRO A 77 -10.19 1.24 -6.60
N GLU A 78 -11.38 1.73 -6.94
CA GLU A 78 -12.46 1.96 -5.97
C GLU A 78 -12.98 0.66 -5.37
N ASN A 79 -12.79 -0.48 -6.03
CA ASN A 79 -13.19 -1.79 -5.52
C ASN A 79 -12.18 -2.43 -4.57
N LEU A 80 -11.06 -1.75 -4.24
CA LEU A 80 -10.03 -2.30 -3.36
C LEU A 80 -10.57 -2.67 -1.97
N GLU A 81 -11.52 -1.87 -1.45
CA GLU A 81 -12.17 -2.11 -0.15
C GLU A 81 -13.07 -3.37 -0.12
N ASN A 82 -13.45 -3.87 -1.29
CA ASN A 82 -14.26 -5.08 -1.44
C ASN A 82 -13.42 -6.37 -1.42
N LEU A 83 -12.09 -6.26 -1.56
CA LEU A 83 -11.21 -7.40 -1.46
C LEU A 83 -11.23 -7.99 -0.04
N THR A 84 -11.26 -9.31 0.05
CA THR A 84 -11.27 -10.02 1.33
C THR A 84 -10.49 -11.34 1.26
N GLY A 85 -10.08 -11.85 2.42
CA GLY A 85 -9.47 -13.17 2.54
C GLY A 85 -7.96 -13.19 2.27
N PHE A 86 -7.47 -14.26 1.66
CA PHE A 86 -6.05 -14.49 1.38
C PHE A 86 -5.78 -14.38 -0.12
N LEU A 87 -4.91 -13.45 -0.50
CA LEU A 87 -4.55 -13.14 -1.87
C LEU A 87 -3.08 -13.50 -2.11
N LYS A 88 -2.81 -14.17 -3.22
CA LYS A 88 -1.45 -14.48 -3.65
C LYS A 88 -1.13 -13.69 -4.90
N ILE A 89 -0.04 -12.91 -4.85
CA ILE A 89 0.38 -11.98 -5.90
C ILE A 89 1.80 -12.28 -6.37
#